data_AF-A0A523SPU5-F1
#
_entry.id   AF-A0A523SPU5-F1
#
_cell.length_a   1.000
_cell.length_b   1.000
_cell.length_c   1.000
_cell.angle_alpha   90.00
_cell.angle_beta   90.00
_cell.angle_gamma   90.00
#
_symmetry.space_group_name_H-M   'P 1'
#
loop_
_entity.id
_entity.type
_entity.pdbx_description
1 polymer ?
#
loop_
_entity_poly.entity_id
_entity_poly.type
_entity_poly.pdbx_seq_one_letter_code
_entity_poly.pdbx_strand_id
1 'polypeptide(L)'
;MNTVDETKLAAPCGLYCGSCIDYLVYKSCHSCGCDCGKCDASGHHVRCEIYECCIKRKGHEACYECEEFPCSKLIRFCYNPVWLHHLPVIENLRRRKTIGTKKWLEEQRETWSNEWYLRRWLWFQKECEKRLERSLEETDNVSRKKR
;
A
#
# COMPACT_ATOMS: atom_id res chain seq x y z
N MET A 1 -6.14 15.89 18.22
CA MET A 1 -5.61 14.87 17.30
C MET A 1 -6.79 14.13 16.72
N ASN A 2 -7.09 14.32 15.43
CA ASN A 2 -8.20 13.61 14.78
C ASN A 2 -7.89 12.12 14.83
N THR A 3 -8.66 11.38 15.63
CA THR A 3 -8.52 9.93 15.80
C THR A 3 -8.98 9.27 14.51
N VAL A 4 -8.09 9.13 13.54
CA VAL A 4 -8.32 8.21 12.43
C VAL A 4 -8.55 6.85 13.07
N ASP A 5 -9.71 6.27 12.81
CA ASP A 5 -10.01 4.89 13.19
C ASP A 5 -8.85 4.00 12.75
N GLU A 6 -8.15 3.38 13.72
CA GLU A 6 -6.93 2.63 13.46
C GLU A 6 -7.15 1.49 12.47
N THR A 7 -8.38 0.99 12.36
CA THR A 7 -8.74 -0.03 11.36
C THR A 7 -8.50 0.45 9.93
N LYS A 8 -8.61 1.77 9.68
CA LYS A 8 -8.36 2.39 8.37
C LYS A 8 -6.89 2.34 7.95
N LEU A 9 -5.96 2.07 8.88
CA LEU A 9 -4.55 1.84 8.55
C LEU A 9 -4.28 0.48 7.91
N ALA A 10 -5.22 -0.47 7.99
CA ALA A 10 -5.11 -1.78 7.38
C ALA A 10 -5.63 -1.74 5.93
N ALA A 11 -4.74 -1.44 4.98
CA ALA A 11 -5.13 -1.32 3.58
C ALA A 11 -5.70 -2.64 3.04
N PRO A 12 -6.65 -2.60 2.09
CA PRO A 12 -7.24 -3.81 1.51
C PRO A 12 -6.21 -4.70 0.80
N CYS A 13 -5.11 -4.09 0.32
CA CYS A 13 -4.00 -4.79 -0.31
C CYS A 13 -3.05 -5.47 0.70
N GLY A 14 -3.20 -5.29 2.01
CA GLY A 14 -2.28 -5.85 3.02
C GLY A 14 -1.13 -4.95 3.43
N LEU A 15 -0.98 -3.76 2.83
CA LEU A 15 -0.02 -2.78 3.32
C LEU A 15 -0.52 -2.13 4.62
N TYR A 16 0.41 -1.77 5.49
CA TYR A 16 0.13 -1.00 6.69
C TYR A 16 0.38 0.48 6.43
N CYS A 17 -0.67 1.30 6.44
CA CYS A 17 -0.54 2.73 6.14
C CYS A 17 0.29 3.48 7.20
N GLY A 18 0.34 2.97 8.43
CA GLY A 18 1.14 3.56 9.50
C GLY A 18 2.66 3.45 9.30
N SER A 19 3.13 2.80 8.23
CA SER A 19 4.55 2.83 7.80
C SER A 19 4.73 3.42 6.38
N CYS A 20 3.69 4.01 5.79
CA CYS A 20 3.71 4.57 4.45
C CYS A 20 4.32 6.00 4.44
N ILE A 21 5.12 6.29 3.42
CA ILE A 21 5.75 7.61 3.22
C ILE A 21 4.73 8.72 3.00
N ASP A 22 3.66 8.48 2.23
CA ASP A 22 2.59 9.45 2.00
C ASP A 22 1.83 9.83 3.29
N TYR A 23 1.69 8.86 4.19
CA TYR A 23 1.00 9.04 5.47
C TYR A 23 1.90 9.73 6.51
N LEU A 24 3.13 9.27 6.69
CA LEU A 24 4.02 9.75 7.76
C LEU A 24 4.84 10.98 7.38
N VAL A 25 5.36 11.01 6.15
CA VAL A 25 6.35 12.00 5.70
C VAL A 25 5.67 13.13 4.94
N TYR A 26 4.97 12.81 3.85
CA TYR A 26 4.30 13.84 3.04
C TYR A 26 3.02 14.34 3.70
N LYS A 27 2.38 13.51 4.54
CA LYS A 27 1.13 13.81 5.24
C LYS A 27 -0.01 14.22 4.29
N SER A 28 0.06 13.77 3.04
CA SER A 28 -0.93 14.07 2.00
C SER A 28 -2.01 12.98 1.91
N CYS A 29 -1.71 11.78 2.41
CA CYS A 29 -2.64 10.66 2.50
C CYS A 29 -2.99 10.37 3.97
N HIS A 30 -4.28 10.21 4.29
CA HIS A 30 -4.71 9.87 5.66
C HIS A 30 -4.81 8.35 5.92
N SER A 31 -4.57 7.52 4.90
CA SER A 31 -4.60 6.04 4.83
C SER A 31 -5.44 5.55 3.66
N CYS A 32 -5.19 4.33 3.19
CA CYS A 32 -6.00 3.69 2.16
C CYS A 32 -7.45 3.44 2.60
N GLY A 33 -7.73 3.33 3.90
CA GLY A 33 -9.10 3.22 4.42
C GLY A 33 -9.80 4.56 4.65
N CYS A 34 -9.16 5.70 4.35
CA CYS A 34 -9.76 7.01 4.54
C CYS A 34 -10.85 7.31 3.50
N ASP A 35 -11.95 7.89 3.96
CA ASP A 35 -13.17 8.24 3.24
C ASP A 35 -13.46 9.75 3.25
N CYS A 36 -12.48 10.59 3.64
CA CYS A 36 -12.71 12.03 3.79
C CYS A 36 -12.96 12.77 2.46
N GLY A 37 -12.66 12.14 1.32
CA GLY A 37 -12.86 12.71 -0.02
C GLY A 37 -11.90 13.84 -0.41
N LYS A 38 -10.94 14.21 0.45
CA LYS A 38 -10.09 15.41 0.29
C LYS A 38 -8.59 15.16 0.35
N CYS A 39 -8.14 13.96 0.71
CA CYS A 39 -6.73 13.60 0.76
C CYS A 39 -6.32 12.76 -0.45
N ASP A 40 -5.03 12.53 -0.63
CA ASP A 40 -4.48 11.81 -1.79
C ASP A 40 -5.01 10.38 -1.91
N ALA A 41 -5.50 9.78 -0.83
CA ALA A 41 -6.18 8.49 -0.87
C ALA A 41 -7.33 8.48 -1.88
N SER A 42 -8.11 9.56 -1.96
CA SER A 42 -9.26 9.65 -2.88
C SER A 42 -8.83 9.59 -4.34
N GLY A 43 -7.77 10.33 -4.72
CA GLY A 43 -7.21 10.27 -6.07
C GLY A 43 -6.48 8.95 -6.36
N HIS A 44 -5.93 8.31 -5.33
CA HIS A 44 -5.30 6.99 -5.45
C HIS A 44 -6.33 5.88 -5.65
N HIS A 45 -7.46 5.89 -4.93
CA HIS A 45 -8.53 4.88 -5.03
C HIS A 45 -9.03 4.70 -6.45
N VAL A 46 -9.21 5.80 -7.19
CA VAL A 46 -9.68 5.79 -8.59
C VAL A 46 -8.70 5.08 -9.53
N ARG A 47 -7.40 5.12 -9.22
CA ARG A 47 -6.33 4.57 -10.08
C ARG A 47 -5.80 3.22 -9.59
N CYS A 48 -6.14 2.81 -8.36
CA CYS A 48 -5.63 1.59 -7.74
C CYS A 48 -6.47 0.38 -8.14
N GLU A 49 -5.93 -0.48 -9.01
CA GLU A 49 -6.62 -1.69 -9.47
C GLU A 49 -6.99 -2.65 -8.33
N ILE A 50 -6.19 -2.68 -7.25
CA ILE A 50 -6.48 -3.52 -6.09
C ILE A 50 -7.68 -2.98 -5.33
N TYR A 51 -7.74 -1.66 -5.12
CA TYR A 51 -8.87 -1.03 -4.43
C TYR A 51 -10.17 -1.19 -5.23
N GLU A 52 -10.11 -0.94 -6.54
CA GLU A 52 -11.24 -1.13 -7.46
C GLU A 52 -11.73 -2.59 -7.45
N CYS A 53 -10.81 -3.57 -7.46
CA CYS A 53 -11.18 -4.96 -7.42
C CYS A 53 -11.76 -5.40 -6.06
N CYS A 54 -11.04 -5.12 -4.97
CA CYS A 54 -11.33 -5.62 -3.64
C CYS A 54 -12.55 -4.93 -3.03
N ILE A 55 -12.53 -3.60 -2.98
CA ILE A 55 -13.54 -2.80 -2.30
C ILE A 55 -14.75 -2.57 -3.22
N LYS A 56 -14.52 -1.99 -4.41
CA LYS A 56 -15.64 -1.49 -5.24
C LYS A 56 -16.42 -2.61 -5.92
N ARG A 57 -15.73 -3.58 -6.53
CA ARG A 57 -16.39 -4.66 -7.29
C ARG A 57 -16.79 -5.86 -6.44
N LYS A 58 -15.93 -6.30 -5.52
CA LYS A 58 -16.20 -7.49 -4.69
C LYS A 58 -16.83 -7.18 -3.32
N GLY A 59 -16.77 -5.93 -2.86
CA GLY A 59 -17.31 -5.56 -1.54
C GLY A 59 -16.54 -6.17 -0.36
N HIS A 60 -15.30 -6.61 -0.57
CA HIS A 60 -14.44 -7.16 0.47
C HIS A 60 -13.79 -6.06 1.30
N GLU A 61 -13.47 -6.34 2.57
CA GLU A 61 -12.63 -5.46 3.40
C GLU A 61 -11.15 -5.57 2.99
N ALA A 62 -10.71 -6.77 2.63
CA ALA A 62 -9.34 -7.06 2.27
C ALA A 62 -9.22 -8.22 1.29
N CYS A 63 -8.13 -8.24 0.53
CA CYS A 63 -7.93 -9.24 -0.53
C CYS A 63 -7.89 -10.69 -0.03
N TYR A 64 -7.67 -10.95 1.27
CA TYR A 64 -7.68 -12.32 1.82
C TYR A 64 -9.06 -12.97 1.84
N GLU A 65 -10.14 -12.18 1.68
CA GLU A 65 -11.53 -12.62 1.60
C GLU A 65 -11.88 -13.18 0.22
N CYS A 66 -11.06 -12.88 -0.79
CA CYS A 66 -11.22 -13.43 -2.13
C CYS A 66 -11.02 -14.95 -2.11
N GLU A 67 -11.93 -15.70 -2.73
CA GLU A 67 -11.84 -17.17 -2.86
C GLU A 67 -10.55 -17.62 -3.58
N GLU A 68 -10.11 -16.85 -4.58
CA GLU A 68 -8.88 -17.11 -5.34
C GLU A 68 -7.60 -16.59 -4.64
N PHE A 69 -7.65 -16.23 -3.36
CA PHE A 69 -6.50 -15.64 -2.67
C PHE A 69 -5.33 -16.64 -2.48
N PRO A 70 -4.08 -16.27 -2.82
CA PRO A 70 -3.66 -15.02 -3.47
C PRO A 70 -3.89 -15.09 -5.00
N CYS A 71 -4.68 -14.16 -5.53
CA CYS A 71 -4.99 -14.15 -6.97
C CYS A 71 -3.86 -13.50 -7.78
N SER A 72 -3.83 -13.75 -9.09
CA SER A 72 -2.79 -13.25 -10.00
C SER A 72 -2.62 -11.72 -9.96
N LYS A 73 -3.72 -10.97 -9.82
CA LYS A 73 -3.69 -9.51 -9.69
C LYS A 73 -2.92 -9.07 -8.43
N LEU A 74 -3.18 -9.72 -7.30
CA LEU A 74 -2.49 -9.43 -6.05
C LEU A 74 -1.01 -9.84 -6.12
N ILE A 75 -0.71 -10.99 -6.73
CA ILE A 75 0.67 -11.45 -6.93
C ILE A 75 1.45 -10.44 -7.76
N ARG A 76 0.89 -9.93 -8.87
CA ARG A 76 1.53 -8.88 -9.69
C ARG A 76 1.73 -7.58 -8.93
N PHE A 77 0.78 -7.21 -8.06
CA PHE A 77 0.91 -6.04 -7.20
C PHE A 77 2.05 -6.20 -6.17
N CYS A 78 2.15 -7.38 -5.55
CA CYS A 78 3.15 -7.75 -4.55
C CYS A 78 4.57 -7.78 -5.13
N TYR A 79 4.75 -8.38 -6.32
CA TYR A 79 6.03 -8.52 -7.00
C TYR A 79 6.23 -7.45 -8.09
N ASN A 80 5.87 -6.21 -7.80
CA ASN A 80 6.11 -5.10 -8.70
C ASN A 80 7.61 -4.71 -8.70
N PRO A 81 8.29 -4.63 -9.86
CA PRO A 81 9.73 -4.38 -9.93
C PRO A 81 10.14 -2.96 -9.49
N VAL A 82 9.20 -2.01 -9.59
CA VAL A 82 9.38 -0.63 -9.12
C VAL A 82 9.10 -0.56 -7.63
N TRP A 83 7.92 -1.04 -7.23
CA TRP A 83 7.40 -0.93 -5.87
C TRP A 83 7.77 -2.14 -5.01
N LEU A 84 9.08 -2.37 -4.80
CA LEU A 84 9.56 -3.51 -4.01
C LEU A 84 9.10 -3.49 -2.55
N HIS A 85 8.72 -2.34 -2.01
CA HIS A 85 8.12 -2.25 -0.68
C HIS A 85 6.73 -2.93 -0.60
N HIS A 86 6.16 -3.39 -1.72
CA HIS A 86 4.95 -4.23 -1.75
C HIS A 86 5.21 -5.70 -1.40
N LEU A 87 6.46 -6.16 -1.31
CA LEU A 87 6.78 -7.56 -1.00
C LEU A 87 6.05 -8.16 0.22
N PRO A 88 5.79 -7.42 1.32
CA PRO A 88 5.08 -7.97 2.48
C PRO A 88 3.59 -8.23 2.28
N VAL A 89 2.98 -7.76 1.17
CA VAL A 89 1.52 -7.76 0.94
C VAL A 89 0.86 -9.11 1.21
N ILE A 90 1.36 -10.18 0.58
CA ILE A 90 0.73 -11.50 0.67
C ILE A 90 0.84 -12.05 2.09
N GLU A 91 2.01 -11.90 2.73
CA GLU A 91 2.23 -12.41 4.07
C GLU A 91 1.43 -11.62 5.11
N ASN A 92 1.34 -10.31 4.97
CA ASN A 92 0.46 -9.48 5.80
C ASN A 92 -0.99 -9.90 5.68
N LEU A 93 -1.48 -10.19 4.46
CA LEU A 93 -2.85 -10.65 4.26
C LEU A 93 -3.09 -12.05 4.85
N ARG A 94 -2.12 -12.97 4.74
CA ARG A 94 -2.18 -14.28 5.41
C ARG A 94 -2.22 -14.12 6.92
N ARG A 95 -1.34 -13.29 7.50
CA ARG A 95 -1.32 -13.02 8.94
C ARG A 95 -2.64 -12.41 9.38
N ARG A 96 -3.10 -11.35 8.71
CA ARG A 96 -4.37 -10.67 8.99
C ARG A 96 -5.58 -11.61 8.92
N LYS A 97 -5.63 -12.54 7.95
CA LYS A 97 -6.65 -13.60 7.87
C LYS A 97 -6.63 -14.52 9.08
N THR A 98 -5.43 -14.91 9.53
CA THR A 98 -5.24 -15.88 10.63
C THR A 98 -5.55 -15.29 12.01
N ILE A 99 -5.13 -14.06 12.28
CA ILE A 99 -5.24 -13.47 13.63
C ILE A 99 -6.29 -12.36 13.74
N GLY A 100 -6.88 -11.96 12.62
CA GLY A 100 -7.83 -10.85 12.53
C GLY A 100 -7.16 -9.47 12.43
N THR A 101 -7.88 -8.50 11.87
CA THR A 101 -7.40 -7.13 11.61
C THR A 101 -6.87 -6.43 12.87
N LYS A 102 -7.57 -6.55 14.00
CA LYS A 102 -7.19 -5.85 15.24
C LYS A 102 -5.83 -6.29 15.78
N LYS A 103 -5.62 -7.61 15.94
CA LYS A 103 -4.33 -8.15 16.42
C LYS A 103 -3.21 -7.88 15.43
N TRP A 104 -3.49 -7.97 14.12
CA TRP A 104 -2.51 -7.63 13.10
C TRP A 104 -2.07 -6.15 13.18
N LEU A 105 -3.00 -5.22 13.42
CA LEU A 105 -2.66 -3.80 13.64
C LEU A 105 -1.81 -3.58 14.89
N GLU A 106 -2.05 -4.33 15.97
CA GLU A 106 -1.20 -4.33 17.16
C GLU A 106 0.24 -4.76 16.82
N GLU A 107 0.40 -5.87 16.09
CA GLU A 107 1.71 -6.35 15.62
C GLU A 107 2.42 -5.33 14.71
N GLN A 108 1.67 -4.68 13.82
CA GLN A 108 2.24 -3.64 12.95
C GLN A 108 2.70 -2.44 13.79
N ARG A 109 1.90 -1.95 14.74
CA ARG A 109 2.32 -0.84 15.61
C ARG A 109 3.57 -1.17 16.40
N GLU A 110 3.65 -2.38 16.97
CA GLU A 110 4.82 -2.81 17.72
C GLU A 110 6.06 -2.85 16.82
N THR A 111 5.95 -3.51 15.66
CA THR A 111 7.05 -3.62 14.68
C THR A 111 7.57 -2.25 14.24
N TRP A 112 6.65 -1.34 13.90
CA TRP A 112 6.97 -0.02 13.37
C TRP A 112 7.23 1.04 14.45
N SER A 113 7.13 0.69 15.74
CA SER A 113 7.55 1.56 16.85
C SER A 113 9.09 1.65 16.97
N ASN A 114 9.80 0.68 16.39
CA ASN A 114 11.25 0.73 16.27
C ASN A 114 11.67 1.80 15.25
N GLU A 115 12.26 2.89 15.75
CA GLU A 115 12.64 4.05 14.94
C GLU A 115 13.63 3.69 13.83
N TRP A 116 14.57 2.78 14.09
CA TRP A 116 15.56 2.37 13.08
C TRP A 116 14.89 1.62 11.92
N TYR A 117 14.00 0.66 12.22
CA TYR A 117 13.23 -0.06 11.19
C TYR A 117 12.37 0.91 10.39
N LEU A 118 11.64 1.79 11.06
CA LEU A 118 10.75 2.75 10.39
C LEU A 118 11.54 3.68 9.46
N ARG A 119 12.64 4.28 9.93
CA ARG A 119 13.48 5.15 9.10
C ARG A 119 14.06 4.41 7.90
N ARG A 120 14.54 3.18 8.10
CA ARG A 120 15.08 2.37 7.01
C ARG A 120 14.03 2.02 5.96
N TRP A 121 12.80 1.74 6.39
CA TRP A 121 11.68 1.44 5.51
C TRP A 121 11.19 2.66 4.72
N LEU A 122 11.11 3.83 5.35
CA LEU A 122 10.77 5.09 4.67
C LEU A 122 11.84 5.48 3.64
N TRP A 123 13.12 5.29 3.96
CA TRP A 123 14.20 5.43 2.98
C TRP A 123 14.01 4.49 1.79
N PHE A 124 13.64 3.22 2.03
CA PHE A 124 13.44 2.24 0.98
C PHE A 124 12.26 2.59 0.06
N GLN A 125 11.17 3.12 0.61
CA GLN A 125 10.05 3.65 -0.19
C GLN A 125 10.50 4.79 -1.10
N LYS A 126 11.30 5.72 -0.59
CA LYS A 126 11.87 6.80 -1.41
C LYS A 126 12.78 6.29 -2.53
N GLU A 127 13.52 5.20 -2.31
CA GLU A 127 14.28 4.55 -3.38
C GLU A 127 13.38 3.90 -4.45
N CYS A 128 12.19 3.43 -4.08
CA CYS A 128 11.19 2.96 -5.05
C CYS A 128 10.68 4.12 -5.91
N GLU A 129 10.40 5.29 -5.31
CA GLU A 129 9.98 6.51 -6.04
C GLU A 129 11.03 6.92 -7.09
N LYS A 130 12.31 6.99 -6.69
CA LYS A 130 13.42 7.27 -7.61
C LYS A 130 13.54 6.25 -8.75
N ARG A 131 13.21 4.97 -8.48
CA ARG A 131 13.20 3.95 -9.53
C ARG A 131 12.08 4.18 -10.52
N LEU A 132 10.90 4.62 -10.05
CA LEU A 132 9.80 4.99 -10.92
C LEU A 132 10.22 6.16 -11.83
N GLU A 133 10.77 7.23 -11.26
CA GLU A 133 11.22 8.42 -12.00
C GLU A 133 12.16 8.04 -13.14
N ARG A 134 13.21 7.27 -12.84
CA ARG A 134 14.15 6.77 -13.85
C ARG A 134 13.47 5.92 -14.93
N SER A 135 12.54 5.06 -14.55
CA SER A 135 11.81 4.20 -15.50
C SER A 135 10.96 5.04 -16.47
N LEU A 136 10.37 6.14 -15.98
CA LEU A 136 9.59 7.09 -16.79
C LEU A 136 10.49 7.88 -17.74
N GLU A 137 11.63 8.38 -17.25
CA GLU A 137 12.62 9.08 -18.09
C GLU A 137 13.15 8.19 -19.22
N GLU A 138 13.42 6.91 -18.94
CA GLU A 138 13.84 5.94 -19.95
C GLU A 138 12.75 5.72 -21.01
N THR A 139 11.48 5.61 -20.61
CA THR A 139 10.37 5.44 -21.55
C THR A 139 10.16 6.67 -22.43
N ASP A 140 10.26 7.86 -21.85
CA ASP A 140 10.16 9.13 -22.58
C ASP A 140 11.31 9.29 -23.58
N ASN A 141 12.55 8.96 -23.19
CA ASN A 141 13.71 9.00 -24.07
C ASN A 141 13.59 8.00 -25.24
N VAL A 142 13.04 6.82 -25.01
CA VAL A 142 12.74 5.85 -26.08
C VAL A 142 11.66 6.39 -27.02
N SER A 143 10.61 7.03 -26.50
CA SER A 143 9.54 7.61 -27.31
C SER A 143 10.03 8.76 -28.19
N ARG A 144 10.97 9.57 -27.68
CA ARG A 144 11.61 10.68 -28.40
C ARG A 144 12.58 10.22 -29.48
N LYS A 145 13.33 9.13 -29.26
CA LYS A 145 14.24 8.54 -30.26
C LYS A 145 13.54 7.83 -31.43
N LYS A 146 12.25 7.50 -31.28
CA LYS A 146 11.42 6.87 -32.32
C LYS A 146 10.66 7.88 -33.19
N ARG A 147 10.74 9.17 -32.88
CA ARG A 147 10.23 10.27 -33.71
C ARG A 147 11.37 10.86 -34.52
#